data_AF-A0A8T5L1Q2-F1
#
_entry.id   AF-A0A8T5L1Q2-F1
#
_cell.length_a   1.000
_cell.length_b   1.000
_cell.length_c   1.000
_cell.angle_alpha   90.00
_cell.angle_beta   90.00
_cell.angle_gamma   90.00
#
_symmetry.space_group_name_H-M   'P 1'
#
loop_
_entity.id
_entity.type
_entity.pdbx_description
1 polymer ?
#
loop_
_entity_poly.entity_id
_entity_poly.type
_entity_poly.pdbx_seq_one_letter_code
_entity_poly.pdbx_strand_id
1 'polypeptide(L)' 'MVYRILADSPETVPVVKAALEKLNPLSIEEQELAFGMKALLFKKVIPDEGGAQDKLEEQLQTIPHLSDFEVLSFSRSMA' A
#
# COMPACT_ATOMS: atom_id res chain seq x y z
N MET A 1 -5.87 -3.70 7.28
CA MET A 1 -6.17 -3.76 5.84
C MET A 1 -4.91 -4.06 5.06
N VAL A 2 -5.07 -4.75 3.93
CA VAL A 2 -3.97 -5.07 3.00
C VAL A 2 -4.26 -4.41 1.66
N TYR A 3 -3.29 -3.66 1.16
CA TYR A 3 -3.31 -3.00 -0.14
C TYR A 3 -2.21 -3.61 -1.02
N ARG A 4 -2.50 -3.82 -2.30
CA ARG A 4 -1.48 -4.03 -3.32
C ARG A 4 -1.16 -2.69 -3.93
N ILE A 5 0.11 -2.31 -3.90
CA ILE A 5 0.58 -1.06 -4.49
C ILE A 5 1.36 -1.39 -5.76
N LEU A 6 1.02 -0.69 -6.84
CA LEU A 6 1.71 -0.78 -8.11
C LEU A 6 2.52 0.51 -8.32
N ALA A 7 3.82 0.36 -8.48
CA ALA A 7 4.68 1.46 -8.90
C ALA A 7 4.61 1.62 -10.43
N ASP A 8 4.84 2.83 -10.93
CA ASP A 8 4.86 3.11 -12.37
C ASP A 8 5.91 2.28 -13.13
N SER A 9 7.00 1.90 -12.45
CA SER A 9 8.12 1.18 -13.04
C SER A 9 8.89 0.40 -11.97
N PRO A 10 9.62 -0.67 -12.33
CA PRO A 10 10.40 -1.45 -11.37
C PRO A 10 11.51 -0.64 -10.67
N GLU A 11 12.03 0.39 -11.33
CA GLU A 11 13.06 1.30 -10.81
C GLU A 11 12.51 2.27 -9.75
N THR A 12 11.21 2.59 -9.77
CA THR A 12 10.57 3.48 -8.80
C THR A 12 10.03 2.74 -7.57
N VAL A 13 10.01 1.41 -7.56
CA VAL A 13 9.59 0.57 -6.42
C VAL A 13 10.28 0.96 -5.10
N PRO A 14 11.61 1.20 -5.04
CA PRO A 14 12.27 1.61 -3.80
C PRO A 14 11.78 2.96 -3.26
N VAL A 15 11.44 3.90 -4.15
CA VAL A 15 10.94 5.23 -3.79
C VAL A 15 9.54 5.11 -3.19
N VAL A 16 8.66 4.33 -3.84
CA VAL A 16 7.30 4.06 -3.35
C VAL A 16 7.37 3.33 -2.00
N LYS A 17 8.23 2.32 -1.86
CA LYS A 17 8.43 1.60 -0.60
C LYS A 17 8.85 2.53 0.54
N ALA A 18 9.83 3.40 0.32
CA ALA A 18 10.27 4.38 1.32
C ALA A 18 9.17 5.38 1.71
N ALA A 19 8.27 5.75 0.78
CA ALA A 19 7.11 6.58 1.10
C ALA A 19 6.07 5.82 1.95
N LEU A 20 5.82 4.55 1.63
CA LEU A 20 4.92 3.68 2.40
C LEU A 20 5.42 3.41 3.82
N GLU A 21 6.74 3.28 4.02
CA GLU A 21 7.34 3.10 5.35
C GLU A 21 7.04 4.28 6.29
N LYS A 22 6.96 5.51 5.75
CA LYS A 22 6.60 6.71 6.52
C LYS A 22 5.15 6.70 7.01
N LEU A 23 4.29 5.88 6.38
CA LEU A 23 2.91 5.70 6.82
C LEU A 23 2.78 4.73 7.97
N ASN A 24 3.87 4.29 8.60
CA ASN A 24 3.88 3.35 9.73
C ASN A 24 3.02 2.10 9.47
N PRO A 25 3.37 1.28 8.46
CA PRO A 25 2.71 0.02 8.16
C PRO A 25 3.00 -1.02 9.24
N LEU A 26 2.14 -2.04 9.29
CA LEU A 26 2.42 -3.28 10.01
C LEU A 26 3.47 -4.12 9.27
N SER A 27 3.37 -4.20 7.94
CA SER A 27 4.36 -4.85 7.07
C SER A 27 4.31 -4.30 5.65
N ILE A 28 5.44 -4.38 4.95
CA ILE A 28 5.53 -4.21 3.50
C ILE A 28 6.25 -5.44 2.94
N GLU A 29 5.60 -6.16 2.03
CA GLU A 29 6.17 -7.33 1.37
C GLU A 29 6.29 -7.07 -0.14
N GLU A 30 7.38 -7.50 -0.76
CA GLU A 30 7.54 -7.43 -2.22
C GLU A 30 6.92 -8.69 -2.84
N GLN A 31 6.06 -8.49 -3.83
CA GLN A 31 5.45 -9.56 -4.60
C GLN A 31 5.87 -9.42 -6.07
N GLU A 32 6.54 -10.45 -6.60
CA GLU A 32 6.83 -10.53 -8.03
C GLU A 32 5.53 -10.78 -8.81
N LEU A 33 5.34 -9.99 -9.86
CA LEU A 33 4.26 -10.12 -10.82
C LEU A 33 4.82 -10.67 -12.15
N ALA A 34 3.92 -10.91 -13.10
CA ALA A 34 4.30 -11.26 -14.45
C ALA A 34 5.18 -10.17 -15.10
N PHE A 35 6.02 -10.57 -16.06
CA PHE A 35 6.87 -9.68 -16.84
C PHE A 35 7.91 -8.88 -16.02
N GLY A 36 8.34 -9.40 -14.88
CA GLY A 36 9.35 -8.76 -14.03
C GLY A 36 8.86 -7.50 -13.32
N MET A 37 7.55 -7.26 -13.32
CA MET A 37 6.94 -6.21 -12.50
C MET A 37 6.95 -6.65 -11.03
N LYS A 38 7.05 -5.67 -10.14
CA LYS A 38 6.96 -5.90 -8.69
C LYS A 38 5.82 -5.08 -8.12
N ALA A 39 5.03 -5.71 -7.27
CA ALA A 39 4.04 -5.05 -6.43
C ALA A 39 4.52 -5.01 -4.98
N LEU A 40 4.00 -4.06 -4.22
CA LEU A 40 4.20 -3.99 -2.78
C LEU A 40 2.89 -4.34 -2.07
N LEU A 41 2.90 -5.38 -1.25
CA LEU A 41 1.81 -5.69 -0.34
C LEU A 41 2.00 -4.85 0.92
N PHE A 42 1.19 -3.79 1.04
CA PHE A 42 1.19 -2.85 2.14
C PHE A 42 0.10 -3.24 3.14
N LYS A 43 0.49 -3.62 4.36
CA LYS A 43 -0.43 -3.95 5.44
C LYS A 43 -0.39 -2.88 6.51
N LYS A 44 -1.55 -2.33 6.88
CA LYS A 44 -1.67 -1.31 7.93
C LYS A 44 -2.92 -1.55 8.79
N VAL A 45 -2.78 -1.31 10.09
CA VAL A 45 -3.92 -1.23 11.01
C VAL A 45 -4.57 0.14 10.84
N ILE A 46 -5.85 0.15 10.48
CA ILE A 46 -6.65 1.37 10.37
C ILE A 46 -7.54 1.43 11.61
N PRO A 47 -7.56 2.55 12.36
CA PRO A 47 -8.46 2.70 13.49
C PRO A 47 -9.93 2.62 13.03
N ASP A 48 -10.81 2.11 13.90
CA ASP A 48 -12.25 2.01 13.64
C ASP A 48 -12.93 3.37 13.86
N GLU A 49 -12.40 4.39 13.19
CA GLU A 49 -12.91 5.75 13.15
C GLU A 49 -13.45 6.03 11.76
N GLY A 50 -14.62 6.67 11.68
CA GLY A 50 -15.23 7.02 10.39
C GLY A 50 -14.28 7.87 9.54
N GLY A 51 -14.01 7.44 8.31
CA GLY A 51 -13.16 8.17 7.35
C GLY A 51 -11.65 7.93 7.49
N ALA A 52 -11.20 7.08 8.41
CA ALA A 52 -9.77 6.78 8.55
C ALA A 52 -9.20 6.01 7.34
N GLN A 53 -10.02 5.20 6.69
CA GLN A 53 -9.65 4.51 5.46
C GLN A 53 -9.52 5.49 4.29
N ASP A 54 -10.52 6.35 4.06
CA ASP A 54 -10.51 7.33 2.97
C ASP A 54 -9.28 8.24 3.05
N LYS A 55 -8.94 8.73 4.25
CA LYS A 55 -7.72 9.53 4.45
C LYS A 55 -6.45 8.79 4.07
N LEU A 56 -6.36 7.49 4.36
CA LEU A 56 -5.20 6.68 3.98
C LEU A 56 -5.15 6.52 2.46
N GLU A 57 -6.28 6.27 1.81
CA GLU A 57 -6.36 6.15 0.35
C GLU A 57 -5.99 7.47 -0.34
N GLU A 58 -6.47 8.62 0.15
CA GLU A 58 -6.04 9.95 -0.30
C GLU A 58 -4.53 10.14 -0.13
N GLN A 59 -3.94 9.70 0.99
CA GLN A 59 -2.49 9.75 1.19
C GLN A 59 -1.73 8.88 0.20
N LEU A 60 -2.21 7.66 -0.09
CA LEU A 60 -1.60 6.77 -1.07
C LEU A 60 -1.59 7.42 -2.46
N GLN A 61 -2.69 8.07 -2.88
CA GLN A 61 -2.76 8.77 -4.16
C GLN A 61 -1.75 9.91 -4.32
N THR A 62 -1.25 10.47 -3.20
CA THR A 62 -0.23 11.53 -3.24
C THR A 62 1.21 11.00 -3.31
N ILE A 63 1.42 9.68 -3.20
CA ILE A 63 2.77 9.10 -3.24
C ILE A 63 3.32 9.21 -4.67
N PRO A 64 4.49 9.85 -4.86
CA PRO A 64 5.09 9.96 -6.19
C PRO A 64 5.46 8.57 -6.73
N HIS A 65 5.21 8.37 -8.02
CA HIS A 65 5.44 7.13 -8.76
C HIS A 65 4.56 5.94 -8.37
N LEU A 66 3.54 6.17 -7.54
CA LEU A 66 2.47 5.22 -7.33
C LEU A 66 1.52 5.33 -8.53
N SER A 67 1.41 4.22 -9.27
CA SER A 67 0.56 4.14 -10.46
C SER A 67 -0.88 3.86 -10.06
N ASP A 68 -1.06 2.85 -9.21
CA ASP A 68 -2.37 2.38 -8.78
C ASP A 68 -2.25 1.62 -7.44
N PHE A 69 -3.39 1.41 -6.77
CA PHE A 69 -3.48 0.54 -5.61
C PHE A 69 -4.81 -0.22 -5.57
N GLU A 70 -4.75 -1.48 -5.15
CA GLU A 70 -5.93 -2.33 -4.97
C GLU A 70 -6.10 -2.71 -3.51
N VAL A 71 -7.33 -2.64 -2.99
CA VAL A 71 -7.64 -3.18 -1.66
C VAL A 71 -7.84 -4.69 -1.76
N LEU A 72 -6.89 -5.47 -1.24
CA LEU A 72 -6.94 -6.93 -1.34
C LEU A 72 -7.75 -7.58 -0.23
N SER A 73 -7.70 -7.04 0.99
CA SER A 73 -8.37 -7.68 2.12
C SER A 73 -8.74 -6.70 3.23
N PHE A 74 -10.01 -6.82 3.64
CA PHE A 74 -10.55 -6.32 4.88
C PHE A 74 -10.51 -7.42 5.94
N SER A 75 -9.38 -7.56 6.64
CA SER A 75 -9.41 -8.25 7.93
C SER A 75 -9.86 -7.25 8.99
N ARG A 76 -11.14 -7.32 9.37
CA ARG A 76 -11.61 -6.82 10.67
C ARG A 76 -11.12 -7.84 11.69
N SER A 77 -10.12 -7.50 12.49
CA SER A 77 -9.81 -8.29 13.68
C SER A 77 -11.01 -8.19 14.60
N MET A 78 -11.88 -9.20 14.56
CA MET A 78 -12.89 -9.38 15.60
C MET A 78 -12.12 -9.63 16.89
N ALA A 79 -12.21 -8.65 17.80
CA ALA A 79 -11.83 -8.83 19.19
C ALA A 79 -12.82 -9.76 19.88
#